data_AF-X1BWP0-F1
#
_entry.id   AF-X1BWP0-F1
#
_cell.length_a   1.000
_cell.length_b   1.000
_cell.length_c   1.000
_cell.angle_alpha   90.00
_cell.angle_beta   90.00
_cell.angle_gamma   90.00
#
_symmetry.space_group_name_H-M   'P 1'
#
loop_
_entity.id
_entity.type
_entity.pdbx_description
1 polymer ?
#
loop_
_entity_poly.entity_id
_entity_poly.type
_entity_poly.pdbx_seq_one_letter_code
_entity_poly.pdbx_strand_id
1 'polypeptide(L)'
;MEVFEWGSGLSSVWFAKRVKQVYIIEHDKLWYDKVKEWLRVKDITNVKLNLIEPVSGSFQNYCSSVEKYENESFNIIAVDARDRINCIIHSLDKLKRGVHNIR
;
A
#
# COMPACT_ATOMS: atom_id res chain seq x y z
N MET A 1 -9.32 -9.16 -5.80
CA MET A 1 -9.33 -7.86 -5.14
C MET A 1 -7.88 -7.46 -4.88
N GLU A 2 -7.48 -6.28 -5.35
CA GLU A 2 -6.11 -5.75 -5.19
C GLU A 2 -6.13 -4.59 -4.18
N VAL A 3 -5.19 -4.55 -3.26
CA VAL A 3 -5.08 -3.49 -2.23
C VAL A 3 -3.72 -2.81 -2.32
N PHE A 4 -3.69 -1.48 -2.30
CA PHE A 4 -2.48 -0.70 -2.13
C PHE A 4 -2.45 -0.06 -0.74
N GLU A 5 -1.31 -0.12 -0.04
CA GLU A 5 -1.14 0.38 1.31
C GLU A 5 0.14 1.22 1.42
N TRP A 6 -0.02 2.47 1.88
CA TRP A 6 1.09 3.27 2.40
C TRP A 6 1.16 3.10 3.90
N GLY A 7 2.27 2.54 4.36
CA GLY A 7 2.45 2.07 5.74
C GLY A 7 2.18 0.57 5.83
N SER A 8 2.75 -0.07 6.84
CA SER A 8 2.68 -1.52 6.99
C SER A 8 2.42 -1.93 8.44
N GLY A 9 1.79 -3.08 8.66
CA GLY A 9 1.52 -3.57 10.00
C GLY A 9 0.48 -4.69 10.08
N LEU A 10 -0.38 -4.63 11.10
CA LEU A 10 -1.44 -5.63 11.30
C LEU A 10 -2.54 -5.52 10.23
N SER A 11 -2.82 -4.31 9.74
CA SER A 11 -3.69 -4.05 8.58
C SER A 11 -3.24 -4.85 7.36
N SER A 12 -1.94 -4.87 7.09
CA SER A 12 -1.33 -5.63 5.99
C SER A 12 -1.63 -7.13 6.09
N VAL A 13 -1.48 -7.72 7.28
CA VAL A 13 -1.83 -9.11 7.55
C VAL A 13 -3.35 -9.34 7.42
N TRP A 14 -4.16 -8.40 7.87
CA TRP A 14 -5.62 -8.47 7.78
C TRP A 14 -6.10 -8.47 6.31
N PHE A 15 -5.52 -7.60 5.47
CA PHE A 15 -5.80 -7.54 4.03
C PHE A 15 -5.32 -8.80 3.33
N ALA A 16 -4.08 -9.24 3.57
CA ALA A 16 -3.49 -10.41 2.91
C ALA A 16 -4.36 -11.67 3.02
N LYS A 17 -5.06 -11.86 4.15
CA LYS A 17 -5.98 -12.98 4.37
C LYS A 17 -7.30 -12.91 3.59
N ARG A 18 -7.63 -11.77 2.97
CA ARG A 18 -8.95 -11.48 2.38
C ARG A 18 -8.90 -11.08 0.91
N VAL A 19 -7.72 -10.77 0.39
CA VAL A 19 -7.55 -10.20 -0.93
C VAL A 19 -6.58 -11.04 -1.76
N LYS A 20 -6.58 -10.82 -3.08
CA LYS A 20 -5.72 -11.57 -3.98
C LYS A 20 -4.26 -11.16 -3.83
N GLN A 21 -4.00 -9.88 -3.66
CA GLN A 21 -2.66 -9.31 -3.55
C GLN A 21 -2.71 -7.98 -2.79
N VAL A 22 -1.73 -7.77 -1.91
CA VAL A 22 -1.46 -6.49 -1.26
C VAL A 22 -0.15 -5.92 -1.79
N TYR A 23 -0.12 -4.63 -2.07
CA TYR A 23 1.07 -3.85 -2.43
C TYR A 23 1.32 -2.84 -1.33
N ILE A 24 2.51 -2.84 -0.76
CA ILE A 24 2.81 -2.06 0.43
C ILE A 24 4.07 -1.23 0.20
N ILE A 25 4.01 0.03 0.62
CA ILE A 25 5.14 0.94 0.65
C ILE A 25 5.42 1.33 2.09
N GLU A 26 6.58 0.93 2.60
CA GLU A 26 7.08 1.32 3.91
C GLU A 26 8.24 2.29 3.76
N HIS A 27 8.33 3.28 4.65
CA HIS A 27 9.36 4.30 4.67
C HIS A 27 10.41 4.08 5.77
N ASP A 28 10.06 3.35 6.83
CA ASP A 28 10.96 3.07 7.95
C ASP A 28 11.64 1.70 7.75
N LYS A 29 12.97 1.69 7.61
CA LYS A 29 13.75 0.47 7.39
C LYS A 29 13.60 -0.56 8.51
N LEU A 30 13.63 -0.11 9.76
CA LEU A 30 13.57 -1.00 10.92
C LEU A 30 12.19 -1.63 11.03
N TRP A 31 11.14 -0.87 10.73
CA TRP A 31 9.77 -1.36 10.70
C TRP A 31 9.52 -2.30 9.52
N TYR A 32 10.03 -1.95 8.33
CA TYR A 32 9.99 -2.81 7.15
C TYR A 32 10.56 -4.20 7.44
N ASP A 33 11.72 -4.27 8.12
CA ASP A 33 12.34 -5.56 8.47
C ASP A 33 11.47 -6.37 9.44
N LYS A 34 10.86 -5.71 10.43
CA LYS A 34 9.93 -6.37 11.37
C LYS A 34 8.71 -6.92 10.65
N VAL A 35 8.08 -6.13 9.78
CA VAL A 35 6.89 -6.55 9.04
C VAL A 35 7.23 -7.66 8.06
N LYS A 36 8.37 -7.57 7.37
CA LYS A 36 8.86 -8.63 6.48
C LYS A 36 8.99 -9.97 7.23
N GLU A 37 9.55 -9.94 8.43
CA GLU A 37 9.67 -11.14 9.27
C GLU A 37 8.30 -11.64 9.73
N TRP A 38 7.37 -10.77 10.11
CA TRP A 38 6.00 -11.18 10.46
C TRP A 38 5.26 -11.85 9.30
N LEU A 39 5.40 -11.33 8.08
CA LEU A 39 4.81 -11.92 6.88
C LEU A 39 5.38 -13.33 6.65
N ARG A 40 6.70 -13.49 6.81
CA ARG A 40 7.40 -14.77 6.70
C ARG A 40 6.91 -15.80 7.73
N VAL A 41 6.87 -15.42 9.01
CA VAL A 41 6.43 -16.31 10.11
C VAL A 41 4.97 -16.71 9.97
N LYS A 42 4.13 -15.87 9.34
CA LYS A 42 2.70 -16.16 9.11
C LYS A 42 2.41 -16.85 7.78
N ASP A 43 3.45 -17.22 7.02
CA ASP A 43 3.35 -17.84 5.70
C ASP A 43 2.48 -17.03 4.72
N ILE A 44 2.62 -15.71 4.76
CA ILE A 44 1.89 -14.80 3.88
C ILE A 44 2.72 -14.53 2.63
N THR A 45 2.23 -15.01 1.48
CA THR A 45 2.94 -14.97 0.20
C THR A 45 2.37 -13.98 -0.82
N ASN A 46 1.16 -13.46 -0.58
CA ASN A 46 0.46 -12.55 -1.48
C ASN A 46 0.65 -11.07 -1.11
N VAL A 47 1.84 -10.70 -0.64
CA VAL A 47 2.21 -9.32 -0.28
C VAL A 47 3.48 -8.92 -1.01
N LYS A 48 3.44 -7.76 -1.70
CA LYS A 48 4.60 -7.10 -2.29
C LYS A 48 4.98 -5.90 -1.43
N LEU A 49 5.88 -6.14 -0.48
CA LEU A 49 6.38 -5.14 0.46
C LEU A 49 7.64 -4.46 -0.13
N ASN A 50 7.60 -3.15 -0.34
CA ASN A 50 8.73 -2.35 -0.81
C ASN A 50 9.11 -1.29 0.22
N LEU A 51 10.41 -1.02 0.34
CA LEU A 51 10.94 0.07 1.14
C LEU A 51 11.24 1.28 0.25
N ILE A 52 10.75 2.46 0.64
CA ILE A 52 11.09 3.75 0.04
C ILE A 52 11.32 4.74 1.18
N GLU A 53 12.58 4.87 1.60
CA GLU A 53 13.00 5.84 2.62
C GLU A 53 12.92 7.27 2.07
N PRO A 54 12.64 8.28 2.93
CA PRO A 54 12.61 9.67 2.51
C PRO A 54 14.01 10.14 2.09
N VAL A 55 14.07 10.92 1.00
CA VAL A 55 15.33 11.50 0.51
C VAL A 55 15.43 12.94 0.99
N SER A 56 16.45 13.24 1.80
CA SER A 56 16.62 14.57 2.42
C SER A 56 15.37 15.07 3.16
N GLY A 57 14.66 14.15 3.83
CA GLY A 57 13.41 14.43 4.55
C GLY A 57 12.15 14.53 3.69
N SER A 58 12.27 14.42 2.36
CA SER A 58 11.13 14.44 1.44
C SER A 58 10.52 13.06 1.22
N PHE A 59 9.18 13.01 1.23
CA PHE A 59 8.38 11.82 0.95
C PHE A 59 7.91 11.74 -0.52
N GLN A 60 8.42 12.57 -1.43
CA GLN A 60 7.92 12.61 -2.80
C GLN A 60 7.93 11.24 -3.49
N ASN A 61 9.05 10.51 -3.44
CA ASN A 61 9.16 9.17 -4.04
C ASN A 61 8.26 8.13 -3.35
N TYR A 62 7.97 8.34 -2.06
CA TYR A 62 7.06 7.51 -1.30
C TYR A 62 5.62 7.74 -1.76
N CYS A 63 5.19 9.00 -1.85
CA CYS A 63 3.83 9.38 -2.29
C CYS A 63 3.58 9.04 -3.77
N SER A 64 4.55 9.24 -4.66
CA SER A 64 4.38 8.94 -6.10
C SER A 64 4.55 7.46 -6.44
N SER A 65 4.90 6.60 -5.48
CA SER A 65 5.17 5.18 -5.73
C SER A 65 3.99 4.38 -6.29
N VAL A 66 2.77 4.89 -6.17
CA VAL A 66 1.55 4.31 -6.77
C VAL A 66 1.41 4.65 -8.26
N GLU A 67 2.10 5.68 -8.77
CA GLU A 67 1.96 6.16 -10.14
C GLU A 67 2.44 5.17 -11.19
N LYS A 68 3.32 4.24 -10.80
CA LYS A 68 3.78 3.14 -11.68
C LYS A 68 2.70 2.12 -12.02
N TYR A 69 1.53 2.20 -11.39
CA TYR A 69 0.40 1.33 -11.68
C TYR A 69 -0.60 2.05 -12.59
N GLU A 70 -1.24 1.27 -13.45
CA GLU A 70 -2.29 1.75 -14.33
C GLU A 70 -3.48 2.31 -13.53
N ASN A 71 -4.26 3.18 -14.17
CA ASN A 71 -5.47 3.71 -13.57
C ASN A 71 -6.45 2.57 -13.24
N GLU A 72 -7.23 2.76 -12.18
CA GLU A 72 -8.19 1.77 -11.72
C GLU A 72 -7.57 0.38 -11.44
N SER A 73 -6.33 0.35 -10.91
CA SER A 73 -5.65 -0.90 -10.54
C SER A 73 -6.17 -1.48 -9.21
N PHE A 74 -6.55 -0.64 -8.25
CA PHE A 74 -6.79 -1.06 -6.87
C PHE A 74 -8.26 -0.96 -6.46
N ASN A 75 -8.73 -1.95 -5.70
CA ASN A 75 -10.07 -1.93 -5.13
C ASN A 75 -10.12 -1.14 -3.82
N ILE A 76 -9.01 -1.12 -3.08
CA ILE A 76 -8.84 -0.40 -1.82
C ILE A 76 -7.47 0.25 -1.85
N ILE A 77 -7.41 1.50 -1.43
CA ILE A 77 -6.16 2.22 -1.17
C ILE A 77 -6.21 2.66 0.30
N ALA A 78 -5.25 2.20 1.08
CA ALA A 78 -5.11 2.52 2.49
C ALA A 78 -3.90 3.44 2.71
N VAL A 79 -4.10 4.53 3.45
CA VAL A 79 -3.09 5.55 3.74
C VAL A 79 -2.95 5.66 5.25
N ASP A 80 -1.99 4.93 5.83
CA ASP A 80 -1.78 4.88 7.28
C ASP A 80 -0.34 5.19 7.69
N ALA A 81 0.26 6.20 7.05
CA ALA A 81 1.65 6.57 7.28
C ALA A 81 1.87 8.09 7.21
N ARG A 82 3.02 8.49 6.64
CA ARG A 82 3.45 9.87 6.45
C ARG A 82 2.85 10.48 5.20
N ASP A 83 2.81 11.81 5.17
CA ASP A 83 2.38 12.63 4.04
C ASP A 83 1.05 12.17 3.38
N ARG A 84 0.04 11.98 4.23
CA ARG A 84 -1.24 11.35 3.86
C ARG A 84 -1.98 12.09 2.75
N ILE A 85 -1.91 13.43 2.76
CA ILE A 85 -2.59 14.26 1.76
C ILE A 85 -2.00 14.01 0.37
N ASN A 86 -0.67 14.05 0.23
CA ASN A 86 -0.02 13.81 -1.05
C ASN A 86 -0.22 12.36 -1.52
N CYS A 87 -0.17 11.37 -0.60
CA CYS A 87 -0.51 9.99 -0.95
C CYS A 87 -1.92 9.87 -1.54
N ILE A 88 -2.92 10.52 -0.92
CA ILE A 88 -4.29 10.52 -1.43
C ILE A 88 -4.34 11.14 -2.83
N ILE A 89 -3.73 12.30 -3.03
CA ILE A 89 -3.70 13.01 -4.32
C ILE A 89 -3.13 12.12 -5.43
N HIS A 90 -1.97 11.48 -5.20
CA HIS A 90 -1.34 10.58 -6.16
C HIS A 90 -2.14 9.29 -6.45
N SER A 91 -3.09 8.94 -5.57
CA SER A 91 -3.85 7.70 -5.65
C SER A 91 -5.19 7.79 -6.40
N LEU A 92 -5.70 9.00 -6.65
CA LEU A 92 -7.09 9.23 -7.02
C LEU A 92 -7.51 8.46 -8.28
N ASP A 93 -6.66 8.44 -9.31
CA ASP A 93 -6.90 7.74 -10.56
C ASP A 93 -6.61 6.23 -10.48
N LYS A 94 -5.95 5.78 -9.41
CA LYS A 94 -5.56 4.36 -9.21
C LYS A 94 -6.65 3.55 -8.53
N LEU A 95 -7.61 4.20 -7.87
CA LEU A 95 -8.77 3.54 -7.29
C LEU A 95 -9.78 3.15 -8.38
N LYS A 96 -10.19 1.89 -8.40
CA LYS A 96 -11.23 1.38 -9.28
C LYS A 96 -12.52 2.15 -9.08
N ARG A 97 -13.12 2.60 -10.19
CA ARG A 97 -14.47 3.16 -10.15
C ARG A 97 -15.47 2.03 -9.89
N GLY A 98 -16.25 2.18 -8.83
CA GLY A 98 -17.36 1.26 -8.58
C GLY A 98 -18.57 1.68 -9.40
N VAL A 99 -19.02 0.85 -10.35
CA VAL A 99 -20.38 0.99 -10.91
C VAL A 99 -21.36 0.43 -9.90
N HIS A 100 -21.99 1.32 -9.12
CA HIS A 100 -23.09 0.95 -8.24
C HIS A 100 -24.39 0.97 -9.06
N ASN A 101 -24.78 -0.18 -9.60
CA ASN A 101 -26.14 -0.36 -10.10
C ASN A 101 -27.07 -0.47 -8.89
N ILE A 102 -27.62 0.67 -8.46
CA ILE A 102 -28.72 0.68 -7.50
C ILE A 102 -29.95 0.22 -8.31
N ARG A 103 -30.37 -1.03 -8.11
CA ARG A 103 -31.68 -1.53 -8.53
C ARG A 103 -32.61 -1.54 -7.33
#